data_AF-A0A2S6C7G6-F1
#
_entry.id   AF-A0A2S6C7G6-F1
#
_cell.length_a   1.000
_cell.length_b   1.000
_cell.length_c   1.000
_cell.angle_alpha   90.00
_cell.angle_beta   90.00
_cell.angle_gamma   90.00
#
_symmetry.space_group_name_H-M   'P 1'
#
loop_
_entity.id
_entity.type
_entity.pdbx_description
1 polymer ?
#
loop_
_entity_poly.entity_id
_entity_poly.type
_entity_poly.pdbx_seq_one_letter_code
_entity_poly.pdbx_strand_id
1 'polypeptide(L)'
;MATLRAPSASLLSAFLPVVRARLYTQEAAVRRIPLLQQIQRLRAVASLLPAVLVPIPSLLEQIWDGILKAVPKKKTSHMKKRHRQMAGKALKDVTALNKCSACGRVKRAHVLCPYCVNSIKQWFANGFKSKQEVEVEKEKKFDELNAERELLGRKPYRWEDLYDDKKTDAKV
;
A
#
# COMPACT_ATOMS: atom_id res chain seq x y z
N MET A 1 13.93 53.30 -0.56
CA MET A 1 13.01 52.63 0.38
C MET A 1 11.63 52.56 -0.25
N ALA A 2 11.22 51.39 -0.74
CA ALA A 2 9.93 51.21 -1.40
C ALA A 2 8.88 50.78 -0.37
N THR A 3 7.84 51.59 -0.19
CA THR A 3 6.73 51.30 0.72
C THR A 3 5.77 50.31 0.06
N LEU A 4 5.66 49.10 0.62
CA LEU A 4 4.62 48.14 0.22
C LEU A 4 3.27 48.64 0.73
N ARG A 5 2.36 48.97 -0.19
CA ARG A 5 0.97 49.33 0.11
C ARG A 5 0.12 48.08 -0.05
N ALA A 6 -0.48 47.60 1.03
CA ALA A 6 -1.36 46.43 0.99
C ALA A 6 -2.57 46.71 0.08
N PRO A 7 -2.95 45.76 -0.80
CA PRO A 7 -4.12 45.94 -1.67
C PRO A 7 -5.41 45.99 -0.84
N SER A 8 -6.33 46.88 -1.23
CA SER A 8 -7.63 47.06 -0.58
C SER A 8 -8.49 45.79 -0.71
N ALA A 9 -9.26 45.49 0.33
CA ALA A 9 -10.09 44.26 0.44
C ALA A 9 -11.07 44.06 -0.73
N SER A 10 -11.46 45.13 -1.42
CA SER A 10 -12.32 45.11 -2.61
C SER A 10 -11.68 44.44 -3.83
N LEU A 11 -10.35 44.52 -3.99
CA LEU A 11 -9.64 43.88 -5.10
C LEU A 11 -9.53 42.36 -4.92
N LEU A 12 -9.37 41.89 -3.67
CA LEU A 12 -9.30 40.46 -3.37
C LEU A 12 -10.64 39.74 -3.54
N SER A 13 -11.77 40.46 -3.45
CA SER A 13 -13.11 39.87 -3.64
C SER A 13 -13.47 39.53 -5.09
N ALA A 14 -12.73 40.06 -6.07
CA ALA A 14 -13.00 39.80 -7.49
C ALA A 14 -12.34 38.51 -8.03
N PHE A 15 -11.33 37.97 -7.34
CA PHE A 15 -10.46 36.91 -7.88
C PHE A 15 -10.57 35.55 -7.18
N LEU A 16 -11.45 35.40 -6.18
CA LEU A 16 -11.62 34.12 -5.45
C LEU A 16 -13.11 33.76 -5.31
N PRO A 17 -13.70 32.98 -6.22
CA PRO A 17 -15.04 32.43 -6.06
C PRO A 17 -15.07 31.20 -5.14
N VAL A 18 -14.09 31.06 -4.23
CA VAL A 18 -14.04 30.00 -3.22
C VAL A 18 -13.29 30.55 -2.01
N VAL A 19 -13.98 31.29 -1.14
CA VAL A 19 -13.87 31.32 0.34
C VAL A 19 -14.86 32.42 0.79
N ARG A 20 -16.16 32.13 0.71
CA ARG A 20 -17.22 32.99 1.27
C ARG A 20 -18.10 32.27 2.30
N ALA A 21 -17.61 31.15 2.84
CA ALA A 21 -18.35 30.31 3.77
C ALA A 21 -17.71 30.24 5.17
N ARG A 22 -17.08 31.34 5.64
CA ARG A 22 -16.48 31.34 6.99
C ARG A 22 -16.56 32.65 7.77
N LEU A 23 -17.56 33.50 7.52
CA LEU A 23 -17.82 34.68 8.36
C LEU A 23 -19.33 34.96 8.54
N TYR A 24 -20.10 33.91 8.82
CA TYR A 24 -21.36 34.07 9.53
C TYR A 24 -21.37 33.12 10.71
N THR A 25 -20.98 33.67 11.87
CA THR A 25 -21.44 33.20 13.17
C THR A 25 -22.95 33.39 13.21
N GLN A 26 -23.71 32.32 12.98
CA GLN A 26 -25.10 32.26 13.38
C GLN A 26 -25.19 31.30 14.57
N GLU A 27 -25.34 31.91 15.73
CA GLU A 27 -25.65 31.24 16.97
C GLU A 27 -27.05 30.64 16.94
N ALA A 28 -27.16 29.49 17.61
CA ALA A 28 -28.31 28.99 18.33
C ALA A 28 -29.67 28.89 17.60
N ALA A 29 -29.99 27.67 17.16
CA ALA A 29 -31.26 27.05 17.54
C ALA A 29 -31.14 25.53 17.55
N VAL A 30 -31.02 24.98 18.76
CA VAL A 30 -31.19 23.57 19.05
C VAL A 30 -32.60 23.14 18.63
N ARG A 31 -32.72 22.34 17.56
CA ARG A 31 -33.81 21.37 17.39
C ARG A 31 -33.22 20.06 16.89
N ARG A 32 -32.62 19.32 17.81
CA ARG A 32 -32.34 17.89 17.64
C ARG A 32 -33.68 17.16 17.63
N ILE A 33 -34.28 17.04 16.45
CA ILE A 33 -35.44 16.18 16.23
C ILE A 33 -34.90 14.73 16.28
N PRO A 34 -35.33 13.87 17.21
CA PRO A 34 -34.81 12.52 17.30
C PRO A 34 -35.33 11.69 16.14
N LEU A 35 -34.45 11.29 15.21
CA LEU A 35 -34.71 10.32 14.13
C LEU A 35 -35.33 9.01 14.64
N LEU A 36 -35.21 8.72 15.94
CA LEU A 36 -35.81 7.55 16.58
C LEU A 36 -37.34 7.63 16.74
N GLN A 37 -37.95 8.83 16.83
CA GLN A 37 -39.42 8.93 16.85
C GLN A 37 -40.05 8.74 15.46
N GLN A 38 -39.30 9.01 14.38
CA GLN A 38 -39.76 8.75 13.01
C GLN A 38 -39.80 7.24 12.69
N ILE A 39 -38.83 6.46 13.19
CA ILE A 39 -38.76 5.01 13.00
C ILE A 39 -39.89 4.29 13.76
N GLN A 40 -40.29 4.80 14.93
CA GLN A 40 -41.39 4.21 15.71
C GLN A 40 -42.78 4.45 15.08
N ARG A 41 -42.99 5.55 14.34
CA ARG A 41 -44.25 5.78 13.60
C ARG A 41 -44.38 4.92 12.34
N LEU A 42 -43.27 4.62 11.64
CA LEU A 42 -43.29 3.76 10.45
C LEU A 42 -43.52 2.28 10.77
N ARG A 43 -43.19 1.84 11.99
CA ARG A 43 -43.38 0.43 12.42
C ARG A 43 -44.82 0.12 12.85
N ALA A 44 -45.59 1.10 13.30
CA ALA A 44 -46.98 0.92 13.71
C ALA A 44 -48.00 0.93 12.54
N VAL A 45 -47.61 1.43 11.37
CA VAL A 45 -48.45 1.40 10.14
C VAL A 45 -48.18 0.16 9.28
N ALA A 46 -47.04 -0.51 9.49
CA ALA A 46 -46.61 -1.66 8.68
C ALA A 46 -47.31 -2.99 9.03
N SER A 47 -48.08 -3.09 10.12
CA SER A 47 -48.75 -4.33 10.52
C SER A 47 -50.18 -4.50 10.00
N LEU A 48 -50.71 -3.52 9.25
CA LEU A 48 -52.06 -3.60 8.65
C LEU A 48 -52.08 -3.40 7.13
N LEU A 49 -50.91 -3.26 6.49
CA LEU A 49 -50.82 -3.25 5.03
C LEU A 49 -50.41 -4.63 4.54
N PRO A 50 -51.19 -5.26 3.64
CA PRO A 50 -50.79 -6.52 3.04
C PRO A 50 -49.45 -6.32 2.33
N ALA A 51 -48.50 -7.23 2.56
CA ALA A 51 -47.16 -7.23 1.95
C ALA A 51 -47.15 -7.21 0.40
N VAL A 52 -48.33 -7.20 -0.23
CA VAL A 52 -48.57 -7.16 -1.67
C VAL A 52 -48.43 -5.74 -2.25
N LEU A 53 -48.44 -4.69 -1.43
CA LEU A 53 -48.38 -3.28 -1.87
C LEU A 53 -47.11 -2.54 -1.44
N VAL A 54 -46.01 -3.24 -1.12
CA VAL A 54 -44.71 -2.58 -1.00
C VAL A 54 -44.32 -2.13 -2.42
N PRO A 55 -44.30 -0.83 -2.76
CA PRO A 55 -43.70 -0.41 -4.00
C PRO A 55 -42.24 -0.87 -3.91
N ILE A 56 -41.84 -1.78 -4.79
CA ILE A 56 -40.43 -2.12 -4.97
C ILE A 56 -39.73 -0.76 -5.05
N PRO A 57 -38.86 -0.41 -4.09
CA PRO A 57 -38.32 0.93 -4.04
C PRO A 57 -37.64 1.15 -5.38
N SER A 58 -38.02 2.22 -6.10
CA SER A 58 -37.45 2.59 -7.40
C SER A 58 -35.92 2.67 -7.39
N LEU A 59 -35.32 2.75 -6.20
CA LEU A 59 -33.90 2.55 -5.93
C LEU A 59 -33.38 1.15 -6.30
N LEU A 60 -34.08 0.07 -5.94
CA LEU A 60 -33.71 -1.29 -6.35
C LEU A 60 -33.79 -1.44 -7.86
N GLU A 61 -34.84 -0.91 -8.49
CA GLU A 61 -34.99 -0.91 -9.94
C GLU A 61 -33.83 -0.19 -10.64
N GLN A 62 -33.42 0.98 -10.13
CA GLN A 62 -32.24 1.72 -10.64
C GLN A 62 -30.92 0.96 -10.45
N ILE A 63 -30.75 0.25 -9.33
CA ILE A 63 -29.57 -0.59 -9.07
C ILE A 63 -29.52 -1.79 -10.02
N TRP A 64 -30.65 -2.46 -10.24
CA TRP A 64 -30.76 -3.59 -11.17
C TRP A 64 -30.49 -3.18 -12.61
N ASP A 65 -31.03 -2.04 -13.04
CA ASP A 65 -30.77 -1.48 -14.36
C ASP A 65 -29.29 -1.08 -14.55
N GLY A 66 -28.66 -0.51 -13.52
CA GLY A 66 -27.25 -0.17 -13.54
C GLY A 66 -26.35 -1.40 -13.67
N ILE A 67 -26.65 -2.47 -12.94
CA ILE A 67 -25.90 -3.74 -12.99
C ILE A 67 -26.08 -4.43 -14.34
N LEU A 68 -27.31 -4.52 -14.86
CA LEU A 68 -27.58 -5.13 -16.16
C LEU A 68 -26.98 -4.32 -17.33
N LYS A 69 -26.86 -2.99 -17.19
CA LYS A 69 -26.25 -2.10 -18.19
C LYS A 69 -24.72 -1.94 -18.03
N ALA A 70 -24.12 -2.33 -16.91
CA ALA A 70 -22.67 -2.19 -16.66
C ALA A 70 -21.78 -3.18 -17.44
N VAL A 71 -22.36 -4.21 -18.05
CA VAL A 71 -21.62 -5.19 -18.85
C VAL A 71 -21.21 -4.58 -20.20
N PRO A 72 -19.95 -4.78 -20.65
CA PRO A 72 -19.51 -4.32 -21.96
C PRO A 72 -20.44 -4.82 -23.08
N LYS A 73 -21.10 -3.89 -23.79
CA LYS A 73 -22.05 -4.23 -24.85
C LYS A 73 -21.44 -5.06 -25.99
N LYS A 74 -20.14 -4.88 -26.25
CA LYS A 74 -19.39 -5.53 -27.33
C LYS A 74 -17.99 -5.90 -26.87
N LYS A 75 -17.45 -6.98 -27.44
CA LYS A 75 -16.04 -7.36 -27.29
C LYS A 75 -15.15 -6.24 -27.82
N THR A 76 -14.18 -5.80 -27.03
CA THR A 76 -13.27 -4.74 -27.46
C THR A 76 -12.33 -5.26 -28.55
N SER A 77 -12.11 -4.47 -29.61
CA SER A 77 -11.16 -4.83 -30.67
C SER A 77 -9.72 -4.88 -30.14
N HIS A 78 -8.86 -5.64 -30.83
CA HIS A 78 -7.44 -5.73 -30.51
C HIS A 78 -6.77 -4.35 -30.46
N MET A 79 -7.05 -3.50 -31.45
CA MET A 79 -6.56 -2.11 -31.51
C MET A 79 -6.94 -1.31 -30.27
N LYS A 80 -8.22 -1.33 -29.87
CA LYS A 80 -8.72 -0.59 -28.70
C LYS A 80 -8.11 -1.11 -27.40
N LYS A 81 -7.90 -2.43 -27.27
CA LYS A 81 -7.20 -3.04 -26.13
C LYS A 81 -5.75 -2.59 -26.07
N ARG A 82 -5.00 -2.71 -27.17
CA ARG A 82 -3.58 -2.34 -27.25
C ARG A 82 -3.35 -0.86 -26.97
N HIS A 83 -4.17 0.03 -27.54
CA HIS A 83 -4.04 1.47 -27.31
C HIS A 83 -4.25 1.83 -25.82
N ARG A 84 -5.22 1.20 -25.15
CA ARG A 84 -5.42 1.40 -23.71
C ARG A 84 -4.32 0.78 -22.84
N GLN A 85 -3.69 -0.29 -23.30
CA GLN A 85 -2.62 -0.97 -22.56
C GLN A 85 -1.26 -0.30 -22.74
N MET A 86 -1.00 0.32 -23.89
CA MET A 86 0.32 0.86 -24.22
C MET A 86 0.40 2.39 -24.08
N ALA A 87 -0.73 3.12 -24.09
CA ALA A 87 -0.71 4.57 -23.92
C ALA A 87 -0.27 4.96 -22.51
N GLY A 88 0.98 5.41 -22.37
CA GLY A 88 1.53 5.97 -21.12
C GLY A 88 1.76 4.96 -19.99
N LYS A 89 1.56 3.66 -20.24
CA LYS A 89 1.74 2.57 -19.26
C LYS A 89 3.05 1.79 -19.47
N ALA A 90 3.89 2.24 -20.39
CA ALA A 90 5.21 1.65 -20.58
C ALA A 90 6.09 1.92 -19.35
N LEU A 91 7.03 0.99 -19.09
CA LEU A 91 8.05 1.21 -18.08
C LEU A 91 8.94 2.37 -18.54
N LYS A 92 9.16 3.34 -17.64
CA LYS A 92 10.03 4.48 -17.93
C LYS A 92 11.48 4.07 -17.77
N ASP A 93 12.33 4.59 -18.65
CA ASP A 93 13.77 4.39 -18.54
C ASP A 93 14.31 5.09 -17.29
N VAL A 94 15.21 4.40 -16.58
CA VAL A 94 15.84 4.93 -15.38
C VAL A 94 17.08 5.72 -15.79
N THR A 95 16.93 7.04 -15.96
CA THR A 95 18.02 7.94 -16.35
C THR A 95 18.95 8.32 -15.19
N ALA A 96 18.50 8.17 -13.95
CA ALA A 96 19.24 8.57 -12.75
C ALA A 96 20.28 7.52 -12.30
N LEU A 97 21.15 7.08 -13.22
CA LEU A 97 22.21 6.10 -12.98
C LEU A 97 23.59 6.77 -13.05
N ASN A 98 24.38 6.60 -12.00
CA ASN A 98 25.74 7.14 -11.87
C ASN A 98 26.73 6.01 -11.52
N LYS A 99 28.03 6.26 -11.67
CA LYS A 99 29.07 5.33 -11.19
C LYS A 99 29.27 5.45 -9.68
N CYS A 100 29.54 4.33 -9.02
CA CYS A 100 29.89 4.29 -7.61
C CYS A 100 31.31 4.80 -7.39
N SER A 101 31.49 5.71 -6.43
CA SER A 101 32.80 6.25 -6.05
C SER A 101 33.72 5.22 -5.40
N ALA A 102 33.18 4.17 -4.77
CA ALA A 102 33.99 3.15 -4.09
C ALA A 102 34.38 1.99 -5.02
N CYS A 103 33.41 1.40 -5.74
CA CYS A 103 33.63 0.18 -6.54
C CYS A 103 33.54 0.37 -8.05
N GLY A 104 33.21 1.58 -8.54
CA GLY A 104 33.06 1.87 -9.98
C GLY A 104 31.81 1.31 -10.66
N ARG A 105 31.04 0.43 -10.00
CA ARG A 105 29.81 -0.15 -10.54
C ARG A 105 28.68 0.88 -10.66
N VAL A 106 27.71 0.63 -11.54
CA VAL A 106 26.54 1.48 -11.69
C VAL A 106 25.67 1.44 -10.42
N LYS A 107 25.25 2.61 -9.95
CA LYS A 107 24.30 2.82 -8.85
C LYS A 107 23.26 3.87 -9.24
N ARG A 108 22.17 3.96 -8.48
CA ARG A 108 21.23 5.09 -8.60
C ARG A 108 21.83 6.35 -7.97
N ALA A 109 21.55 7.52 -8.56
CA ALA A 109 22.18 8.80 -8.19
C ALA A 109 22.11 9.13 -6.68
N HIS A 110 20.95 8.92 -6.06
CA HIS A 110 20.68 9.27 -4.66
C HIS A 110 20.60 8.06 -3.71
N VAL A 111 21.15 6.91 -4.12
CA VAL A 111 21.10 5.67 -3.32
C VAL A 111 22.53 5.17 -3.09
N LEU A 112 22.79 4.62 -1.92
CA LEU A 112 24.06 3.93 -1.65
C LEU A 112 24.21 2.72 -2.58
N CYS A 113 25.47 2.37 -2.90
CA CYS A 113 25.71 1.24 -3.78
C CYS A 113 25.31 -0.07 -3.07
N PRO A 114 24.42 -0.89 -3.65
CA PRO A 114 23.97 -2.12 -3.00
C PRO A 114 25.13 -3.10 -2.77
N TYR A 115 26.10 -3.15 -3.67
CA TYR A 115 27.27 -4.01 -3.54
C TYR A 115 28.18 -3.59 -2.38
N CYS A 116 28.49 -2.30 -2.27
CA CYS A 116 29.35 -1.79 -1.19
C CYS A 116 28.66 -1.91 0.18
N VAL A 117 27.37 -1.61 0.26
CA VAL A 117 26.62 -1.79 1.52
C VAL A 117 26.57 -3.27 1.90
N ASN A 118 26.40 -4.18 0.93
CA ASN A 118 26.39 -5.61 1.20
C ASN A 118 27.76 -6.12 1.68
N SER A 119 28.87 -5.66 1.10
CA SER A 119 30.20 -6.06 1.56
C SER A 119 30.48 -5.55 2.98
N ILE A 120 30.10 -4.31 3.29
CA ILE A 120 30.22 -3.74 4.65
C ILE A 120 29.37 -4.53 5.64
N LYS A 121 28.13 -4.85 5.27
CA LYS A 121 27.23 -5.68 6.10
C LYS A 121 27.84 -7.06 6.37
N GLN A 122 28.43 -7.70 5.36
CA GLN A 122 29.12 -8.98 5.52
C GLN A 122 30.35 -8.87 6.44
N TRP A 123 31.14 -7.81 6.33
CA TRP A 123 32.27 -7.58 7.22
C TRP A 123 31.85 -7.41 8.67
N PHE A 124 30.80 -6.63 8.94
CA PHE A 124 30.27 -6.49 10.30
C PHE A 124 29.67 -7.80 10.82
N ALA A 125 28.95 -8.55 9.98
CA ALA A 125 28.36 -9.83 10.37
C ALA A 125 29.42 -10.89 10.70
N ASN A 126 30.51 -10.93 9.93
CA ASN A 126 31.60 -11.88 10.12
C ASN A 126 32.60 -11.42 11.21
N GLY A 127 32.42 -10.24 11.80
CA GLY A 127 33.36 -9.69 12.78
C GLY A 127 34.77 -9.49 12.21
N PHE A 128 34.87 -9.09 10.94
CA PHE A 128 36.13 -8.96 10.18
C PHE A 128 36.95 -10.26 9.99
N LYS A 129 36.39 -11.42 10.32
CA LYS A 129 37.01 -12.73 10.06
C LYS A 129 37.05 -13.06 8.58
N SER A 130 38.05 -13.85 8.19
CA SER A 130 38.11 -14.38 6.83
C SER A 130 36.98 -15.40 6.60
N LYS A 131 36.60 -15.62 5.34
CA LYS A 131 35.54 -16.58 5.01
C LYS A 131 35.86 -18.00 5.52
N GLN A 132 37.14 -18.38 5.41
CA GLN A 132 37.64 -19.68 5.86
C GLN A 132 37.50 -19.83 7.38
N GLU A 133 37.86 -18.80 8.15
CA GLU A 133 37.68 -18.80 9.61
C GLU A 133 36.22 -18.94 10.02
N VAL A 134 35.31 -18.25 9.33
CA VAL A 134 33.86 -18.34 9.60
C VAL A 134 33.31 -19.74 9.28
N GLU A 135 33.79 -20.37 8.21
CA GLU A 135 33.40 -21.75 7.86
C GLU A 135 33.91 -22.75 8.90
N VAL A 136 35.16 -22.63 9.32
CA VAL A 136 35.76 -23.46 10.38
C VAL A 136 35.02 -23.28 11.71
N GLU A 137 34.63 -22.05 12.07
CA GLU A 137 33.84 -21.79 13.28
C GLU A 137 32.45 -22.42 13.21
N LYS A 138 31.81 -22.43 12.04
CA LYS A 138 30.52 -23.11 11.82
C LYS A 138 30.64 -24.62 11.92
N GLU A 139 31.70 -25.21 11.38
CA GLU A 139 32.00 -26.65 11.48
C GLU A 139 32.21 -27.07 12.93
N LYS A 140 33.07 -26.35 13.67
CA LYS A 140 33.27 -26.59 15.11
C LYS A 140 31.97 -26.53 15.89
N LYS A 141 31.16 -25.49 15.66
CA LYS A 141 29.87 -25.33 16.31
C LYS A 141 28.90 -26.46 15.96
N PHE A 142 28.94 -26.96 14.73
CA PHE A 142 28.11 -28.09 14.30
C PHE A 142 28.53 -29.39 14.99
N ASP A 143 29.83 -29.67 15.06
CA ASP A 143 30.37 -30.84 15.74
C ASP A 143 30.04 -30.82 17.24
N GLU A 144 30.20 -29.66 17.89
CA GLU A 144 29.83 -29.44 19.30
C GLU A 144 28.34 -29.71 19.55
N LEU A 145 27.45 -29.16 18.71
CA LEU A 145 26.00 -29.38 18.82
C LEU A 145 25.61 -30.86 18.60
N ASN A 146 26.29 -31.56 17.70
CA ASN A 146 26.02 -32.97 17.46
C ASN A 146 26.51 -33.84 18.61
N ALA A 147 27.72 -33.58 19.14
CA ALA A 147 28.24 -34.26 20.31
C ALA A 147 27.30 -34.08 21.52
N GLU A 148 26.80 -32.87 21.76
CA GLU A 148 25.82 -32.61 22.83
C GLU A 148 24.54 -33.44 22.65
N ARG A 149 24.04 -33.58 21.43
CA ARG A 149 22.84 -34.38 21.14
C ARG A 149 23.06 -35.87 21.33
N GLU A 150 24.23 -36.37 20.95
CA GLU A 150 24.62 -37.76 21.15
C GLU A 150 24.69 -38.11 22.63
N LEU A 151 25.23 -37.21 23.47
CA LEU A 151 25.21 -37.35 24.94
C LEU A 151 23.78 -37.41 25.50
N LEU A 152 22.84 -36.69 24.88
CA LEU A 152 21.41 -36.73 25.22
C LEU A 152 20.66 -37.93 24.60
N GLY A 153 21.35 -38.80 23.84
CA GLY A 153 20.76 -39.96 23.16
C GLY A 153 19.85 -39.59 21.98
N ARG A 154 20.00 -38.39 21.40
CA ARG A 154 19.22 -37.92 20.25
C ARG A 154 19.99 -38.11 18.95
N LYS A 155 19.27 -38.19 17.83
CA LYS A 155 19.89 -38.23 16.50
C LYS A 155 20.65 -36.91 16.20
N PRO A 156 21.87 -36.97 15.64
CA PRO A 156 22.63 -35.78 15.24
C PRO A 156 21.94 -35.05 14.08
N TYR A 157 22.19 -33.74 13.99
CA TYR A 157 21.76 -32.92 12.88
C TYR A 157 22.60 -33.20 11.63
N ARG A 158 21.99 -33.02 10.47
CA ARG A 158 22.72 -32.96 9.20
C ARG A 158 23.11 -31.53 8.91
N TRP A 159 24.23 -31.35 8.22
CA TRP A 159 24.72 -30.01 7.87
C TRP A 159 23.70 -29.20 7.07
N GLU A 160 23.04 -29.85 6.10
CA GLU A 160 22.02 -29.22 5.25
C GLU A 160 20.84 -28.64 6.05
N ASP A 161 20.46 -29.28 7.16
CA ASP A 161 19.29 -28.88 7.96
C ASP A 161 19.54 -27.57 8.73
N LEU A 162 20.80 -27.18 8.95
CA LEU A 162 21.19 -26.00 9.74
C LEU A 162 21.67 -24.83 8.88
N TYR A 163 22.33 -25.11 7.75
CA TYR A 163 23.07 -24.08 7.00
C TYR A 163 22.73 -23.98 5.52
N ASP A 164 21.92 -24.87 4.94
CA ASP A 164 21.54 -24.81 3.52
C ASP A 164 20.07 -24.39 3.36
N ASP A 165 19.83 -23.09 3.20
CA ASP A 165 18.50 -22.48 3.11
C ASP A 165 17.71 -22.80 1.81
N LYS A 166 18.16 -23.74 0.98
CA LYS A 166 17.52 -24.05 -0.33
C LYS A 166 16.11 -24.66 -0.26
N LYS A 167 15.38 -24.54 0.86
CA LYS A 167 14.05 -25.15 1.04
C LYS A 167 12.96 -24.25 1.64
N THR A 168 13.16 -22.94 1.76
CA THR A 168 12.08 -22.04 2.22
C THR A 168 11.31 -21.35 1.10
N ASP A 169 11.75 -21.45 -0.15
CA ASP A 169 11.04 -20.88 -1.32
C ASP A 169 10.13 -21.87 -2.08
N ALA A 170 9.96 -23.11 -1.60
CA ALA A 170 9.16 -24.14 -2.27
C ALA A 170 7.75 -24.36 -1.67
N LYS A 171 7.24 -23.40 -0.90
CA LYS A 171 5.85 -23.40 -0.40
C LYS A 171 5.20 -22.02 -0.55
N VAL A 172 4.87 -21.67 -1.80
CA VAL A 172 3.72 -20.82 -2.16
C VAL A 172 3.12 -21.38 -3.45
#